data_AF-A0A5S3UQ51-F1
#
_entry.id   AF-A0A5S3UQ51-F1
#
_cell.length_a   1.000
_cell.length_b   1.000
_cell.length_c   1.000
_cell.angle_alpha   90.00
_cell.angle_beta   90.00
_cell.angle_gamma   90.00
#
_symmetry.space_group_name_H-M   'P 1'
#
loop_
_entity.id
_entity.type
_entity.pdbx_description
1 polymer ?
#
loop_
_entity_poly.entity_id
_entity_poly.type
_entity_poly.pdbx_seq_one_letter_code
_entity_poly.pdbx_strand_id
1 'polypeptide(L)'
;MPVNISEKQWNDAIQNSEAGPDLIYAKSVFFNQPERKIITRFQINFIERTDELRFMPANLMMAYLPYFVRFIVTCRHDEFDKSAIANCFFSLLEGKLSDDTINTIELLHKSKDALLFISNRLDEFNTDPDIYGNLQPRLHHLITLLDQKA
;
A
#
# COMPACT_ATOMS: atom_id res chain seq x y z
N MET A 1 12.48 6.42 6.57
CA MET A 1 13.47 6.95 5.61
C MET A 1 12.88 8.19 4.96
N PRO A 2 13.67 9.22 4.64
CA PRO A 2 13.14 10.39 3.93
C PRO A 2 12.79 10.01 2.49
N VAL A 3 11.57 10.34 2.07
CA VAL A 3 11.14 10.22 0.66
C VAL A 3 11.91 11.24 -0.17
N ASN A 4 12.73 10.77 -1.10
CA ASN A 4 13.45 11.63 -2.04
C ASN A 4 12.67 11.80 -3.34
N ILE A 5 11.50 12.45 -3.26
CA ILE A 5 10.68 12.83 -4.41
C ILE A 5 10.61 14.35 -4.47
N SER A 6 11.03 14.91 -5.60
CA SER A 6 10.97 16.35 -5.87
C SER A 6 9.57 16.81 -6.25
N GLU A 7 9.31 18.11 -6.08
CA GLU A 7 8.08 18.72 -6.59
C GLU A 7 7.93 18.57 -8.10
N LYS A 8 9.04 18.66 -8.83
CA LYS A 8 9.06 18.48 -10.29
C LYS A 8 8.53 17.09 -10.67
N GLN A 9 9.00 16.03 -10.00
CA GLN A 9 8.51 14.67 -10.27
C GLN A 9 7.01 14.52 -10.04
N TRP A 10 6.44 15.22 -9.04
CA TRP A 10 4.99 15.26 -8.85
C TRP A 10 4.28 16.02 -9.96
N ASN A 11 4.79 17.20 -10.35
CA ASN A 11 4.17 18.01 -11.40
C ASN A 11 4.21 17.28 -12.75
N ASP A 12 5.34 16.64 -13.07
CA ASP A 12 5.50 15.82 -14.26
C ASP A 12 4.52 14.62 -14.23
N ALA A 13 4.35 13.96 -13.08
CA ALA A 13 3.37 12.89 -12.93
C ALA A 13 1.93 13.36 -13.16
N ILE A 14 1.56 14.54 -12.63
CA ILE A 14 0.22 15.11 -12.81
C ILE A 14 -0.04 15.49 -14.26
N GLN A 15 0.95 16.09 -14.95
CA GLN A 15 0.80 16.53 -16.34
C GLN A 15 0.71 15.38 -17.34
N ASN A 16 1.39 14.26 -17.06
CA ASN A 16 1.51 13.15 -18.00
C ASN A 16 0.55 11.98 -17.72
N SER A 17 -0.34 12.12 -16.73
CA SER A 17 -1.28 11.06 -16.35
C SER A 17 -2.72 11.43 -16.70
N GLU A 18 -3.46 10.48 -17.25
CA GLU A 18 -4.91 10.59 -17.43
C GLU A 18 -5.66 10.68 -16.08
N ALA A 19 -5.03 10.25 -14.98
CA ALA A 19 -5.50 10.40 -13.61
C ALA A 19 -5.05 11.72 -12.95
N GLY A 20 -4.83 12.79 -13.73
CA GLY A 20 -4.35 14.08 -13.25
C GLY A 20 -5.09 14.64 -12.02
N PRO A 21 -6.44 14.66 -11.98
CA PRO A 21 -7.20 15.12 -10.81
C PRO A 21 -6.92 14.31 -9.54
N ASP A 22 -6.85 12.98 -9.64
CA ASP A 22 -6.58 12.10 -8.50
C ASP A 22 -5.16 12.30 -7.97
N LEU A 23 -4.19 12.51 -8.87
CA LEU A 23 -2.81 12.80 -8.50
C LEU A 23 -2.63 14.17 -7.84
N ILE A 24 -3.45 15.17 -8.19
CA ILE A 24 -3.44 16.48 -7.50
C ILE A 24 -3.85 16.29 -6.04
N TYR A 25 -4.91 15.52 -5.79
CA TYR A 25 -5.36 15.24 -4.43
C TYR A 25 -4.34 14.39 -3.66
N ALA A 26 -3.81 13.34 -4.28
CA ALA A 26 -2.76 12.51 -3.69
C ALA A 26 -1.51 13.33 -3.33
N LYS A 27 -1.09 14.29 -4.18
CA LYS A 27 0.01 15.21 -3.87
C LYS A 27 -0.24 15.95 -2.55
N SER A 28 -1.47 16.42 -2.31
CA SER A 28 -1.82 17.14 -1.06
C SER A 28 -1.69 16.27 0.21
N VAL A 29 -1.77 14.95 0.06
CA VAL A 29 -1.73 13.99 1.16
C VAL A 29 -0.33 13.45 1.43
N PHE A 30 0.46 13.27 0.37
CA PHE A 30 1.76 12.60 0.48
C PHE A 30 2.95 13.57 0.36
N PHE A 31 2.88 14.53 -0.56
CA PHE A 31 4.03 15.36 -0.88
C PHE A 31 4.39 16.32 0.27
N ASN A 32 5.66 16.27 0.68
CA ASN A 32 6.22 17.09 1.76
C ASN A 32 5.44 17.01 3.09
N GLN A 33 4.68 15.91 3.29
CA GLN A 33 4.01 15.66 4.55
C GLN A 33 4.93 14.88 5.50
N PRO A 34 4.97 15.23 6.80
CA PRO A 34 5.66 14.41 7.77
C PRO A 34 5.00 13.04 7.88
N GLU A 35 5.80 12.01 8.09
CA GLU A 35 5.35 10.61 8.20
C GLU A 35 4.11 10.45 9.10
N ARG A 36 4.11 11.07 10.29
CA ARG A 36 2.96 11.00 11.21
C ARG A 36 1.64 11.43 10.56
N LYS A 37 1.66 12.47 9.71
CA LYS A 37 0.47 12.95 9.02
C LYS A 37 0.02 11.95 7.95
N ILE A 38 0.96 11.37 7.20
CA ILE A 38 0.63 10.35 6.20
C ILE A 38 -0.03 9.14 6.86
N ILE A 39 0.54 8.65 7.97
CA ILE A 39 -0.04 7.53 8.74
C ILE A 39 -1.44 7.88 9.25
N THR A 40 -1.64 9.07 9.81
CA THR A 40 -2.98 9.54 10.23
C THR A 40 -3.96 9.58 9.06
N ARG A 41 -3.53 9.91 7.84
CA ARG A 41 -4.40 9.91 6.66
C ARG A 41 -4.82 8.50 6.25
N PHE A 42 -3.95 7.49 6.41
CA PHE A 42 -4.37 6.08 6.28
C PHE A 42 -5.37 5.68 7.35
N GLN A 43 -5.18 6.08 8.61
CA GLN A 43 -6.15 5.79 9.68
C GLN A 43 -7.53 6.42 9.43
N ILE A 44 -7.59 7.57 8.74
CA ILE A 44 -8.85 8.22 8.42
C ILE A 44 -9.56 7.55 7.24
N ASN A 45 -8.82 7.17 6.18
CA ASN A 45 -9.42 6.58 4.98
C ASN A 45 -8.42 5.72 4.20
N PHE A 46 -8.13 4.51 4.69
CA PHE A 46 -7.16 3.61 4.07
C PHE A 46 -7.57 3.16 2.66
N ILE A 47 -8.88 3.07 2.37
CA ILE A 47 -9.41 2.66 1.05
C ILE A 47 -8.96 3.67 0.01
N GLU A 48 -9.27 4.95 0.23
CA GLU A 48 -8.92 6.02 -0.71
C GLU A 48 -7.41 6.22 -0.81
N ARG A 49 -6.67 6.10 0.32
CA ARG A 49 -5.21 6.16 0.27
C ARG A 49 -4.60 5.02 -0.54
N THR A 50 -5.21 3.83 -0.49
CA THR A 50 -4.76 2.66 -1.27
C THR A 50 -5.02 2.90 -2.76
N ASP A 51 -6.18 3.45 -3.11
CA ASP A 51 -6.51 3.77 -4.50
C ASP A 51 -5.57 4.84 -5.08
N GLU A 52 -5.25 5.88 -4.31
CA GLU A 52 -4.25 6.86 -4.74
C GLU A 52 -2.88 6.22 -5.01
N LEU A 53 -2.41 5.31 -4.13
CA LEU A 53 -1.20 4.54 -4.39
C LEU A 53 -1.31 3.70 -5.66
N ARG A 54 -2.50 3.14 -5.96
CA ARG A 54 -2.73 2.34 -7.16
C ARG A 54 -2.53 3.15 -8.44
N PHE A 55 -3.02 4.39 -8.47
CA PHE A 55 -2.96 5.28 -9.63
C PHE A 55 -1.67 6.12 -9.73
N MET A 56 -0.84 6.13 -8.67
CA MET A 56 0.48 6.73 -8.74
C MET A 56 1.39 6.05 -9.77
N PRO A 57 2.18 6.84 -10.53
CA PRO A 57 3.32 6.32 -11.26
C PRO A 57 4.29 5.55 -10.37
N ALA A 58 5.00 4.59 -10.95
CA ALA A 58 5.86 3.64 -10.23
C ALA A 58 6.81 4.30 -9.22
N ASN A 59 7.50 5.37 -9.61
CA ASN A 59 8.43 6.09 -8.74
C ASN A 59 7.75 6.70 -7.51
N LEU A 60 6.53 7.24 -7.67
CA LEU A 60 5.76 7.80 -6.55
C LEU A 60 5.19 6.68 -5.68
N MET A 61 4.57 5.67 -6.29
CA MET A 61 4.01 4.53 -5.56
C MET A 61 5.07 3.88 -4.67
N MET A 62 6.22 3.51 -5.24
CA MET A 62 7.33 2.91 -4.51
C MET A 62 7.83 3.77 -3.35
N ALA A 63 7.82 5.10 -3.50
CA ALA A 63 8.24 6.02 -2.46
C ALA A 63 7.27 6.05 -1.27
N TYR A 64 5.97 5.85 -1.50
CA TYR A 64 4.94 5.96 -0.46
C TYR A 64 4.38 4.65 0.06
N LEU A 65 4.57 3.53 -0.64
CA LEU A 65 4.22 2.19 -0.17
C LEU A 65 4.75 1.86 1.23
N PRO A 66 5.99 2.25 1.63
CA PRO A 66 6.48 2.02 2.99
C PRO A 66 5.61 2.62 4.10
N TYR A 67 4.87 3.70 3.83
CA TYR A 67 3.94 4.25 4.82
C TYR A 67 2.71 3.38 5.00
N PHE A 68 2.21 2.76 3.93
CA PHE A 68 1.07 1.85 4.04
C PHE A 68 1.48 0.58 4.81
N VAL A 69 2.64 0.01 4.50
CA VAL A 69 3.25 -1.07 5.29
C VAL A 69 3.35 -0.68 6.76
N ARG A 70 3.87 0.52 7.06
CA ARG A 70 4.02 0.98 8.43
C ARG A 70 2.68 1.16 9.14
N PHE A 71 1.67 1.70 8.45
CA PHE A 71 0.32 1.80 8.97
C PHE A 71 -0.21 0.41 9.38
N ILE A 72 -0.06 -0.60 8.52
CA ILE A 72 -0.51 -1.97 8.80
C ILE A 72 0.18 -2.53 10.06
N VAL A 73 1.51 -2.45 10.13
CA VAL A 73 2.28 -3.18 11.16
C VAL A 73 2.43 -2.43 12.49
N THR A 74 2.18 -1.12 12.54
CA THR A 74 2.42 -0.31 13.76
C THR A 74 1.16 0.29 14.38
N CYS A 75 0.07 0.45 13.62
CA CYS A 75 -1.16 1.01 14.17
C CYS A 75 -2.04 -0.08 14.79
N ARG A 76 -2.86 0.34 15.76
CA ARG A 76 -4.06 -0.43 16.13
C ARG A 76 -5.15 -0.14 15.10
N HIS A 77 -5.79 -1.19 14.63
CA HIS A 77 -6.89 -1.13 13.67
C HIS A 77 -8.20 -1.48 14.35
N ASP A 78 -9.29 -0.90 13.86
CA ASP A 78 -10.63 -1.32 14.25
C ASP A 78 -10.89 -2.74 13.73
N GLU A 79 -11.57 -3.58 14.51
CA GLU A 79 -11.88 -4.96 14.11
C GLU A 79 -12.70 -4.99 12.80
N PHE A 80 -13.61 -4.03 12.61
CA PHE A 80 -14.43 -3.95 11.40
C PHE A 80 -13.62 -3.58 10.14
N ASP A 81 -12.45 -2.94 10.30
CA ASP A 81 -11.63 -2.48 9.19
C ASP A 81 -10.56 -3.49 8.78
N LYS A 82 -10.17 -4.43 9.64
CA LYS A 82 -9.00 -5.31 9.41
C LYS A 82 -9.11 -6.11 8.11
N SER A 83 -10.24 -6.78 7.86
CA SER A 83 -10.45 -7.53 6.61
C SER A 83 -10.33 -6.65 5.38
N ALA A 84 -10.89 -5.44 5.45
CA ALA A 84 -10.82 -4.46 4.38
C ALA A 84 -9.38 -3.96 4.15
N ILE A 85 -8.63 -3.67 5.22
CA ILE A 85 -7.23 -3.26 5.17
C ILE A 85 -6.37 -4.34 4.49
N ALA A 86 -6.51 -5.60 4.91
CA ALA A 86 -5.77 -6.71 4.28
C ALA A 86 -6.14 -6.86 2.81
N ASN A 87 -7.42 -6.84 2.47
CA ASN A 87 -7.88 -6.94 1.09
C ASN A 87 -7.36 -5.79 0.19
N CYS A 88 -7.37 -4.54 0.71
CA CYS A 88 -6.81 -3.38 0.03
C CYS A 88 -5.32 -3.55 -0.23
N PHE A 89 -4.56 -3.97 0.78
CA PHE A 89 -3.12 -4.19 0.65
C PHE A 89 -2.79 -5.32 -0.32
N PHE A 90 -3.50 -6.46 -0.24
CA PHE A 90 -3.28 -7.60 -1.11
C PHE A 90 -3.56 -7.24 -2.57
N SER A 91 -4.70 -6.59 -2.83
CA SER A 91 -5.06 -6.16 -4.18
C SER A 91 -4.05 -5.14 -4.76
N LEU A 92 -3.50 -4.25 -3.93
CA LEU A 92 -2.44 -3.34 -4.34
C LEU A 92 -1.16 -4.11 -4.69
N LEU A 93 -0.72 -5.04 -3.84
CA LEU A 93 0.49 -5.83 -4.09
C LEU A 93 0.35 -6.74 -5.33
N GLU A 94 -0.78 -7.42 -5.50
CA GLU A 94 -1.04 -8.26 -6.68
C GLU A 94 -0.89 -7.46 -7.98
N GLY A 95 -1.51 -6.28 -8.03
CA GLY A 95 -1.36 -5.36 -9.17
C GLY A 95 0.09 -4.91 -9.38
N LYS A 96 0.77 -4.50 -8.30
CA LYS A 96 2.11 -3.87 -8.41
C LYS A 96 3.29 -4.84 -8.49
N LEU A 97 3.05 -6.12 -8.18
CA LEU A 97 4.01 -7.20 -8.43
C LEU A 97 3.85 -7.79 -9.83
N SER A 98 2.63 -7.75 -10.40
CA SER A 98 2.38 -8.25 -11.76
C SER A 98 2.86 -7.29 -12.85
N ASP A 99 2.89 -5.98 -12.59
CA ASP A 99 3.41 -4.96 -13.50
C ASP A 99 4.89 -4.59 -13.24
N ASP A 100 5.58 -5.34 -12.37
CA ASP A 100 6.97 -5.12 -11.94
C ASP A 100 7.25 -3.71 -11.38
N THR A 101 6.22 -3.00 -10.89
CA THR A 101 6.40 -1.72 -10.21
C THR A 101 7.25 -1.88 -8.94
N ILE A 102 6.98 -2.90 -8.12
CA ILE A 102 7.79 -3.19 -6.93
C ILE A 102 9.00 -4.03 -7.34
N ASN A 103 10.14 -3.37 -7.55
CA ASN A 103 11.33 -3.99 -8.13
C ASN A 103 12.63 -3.77 -7.32
N THR A 104 12.51 -3.31 -6.07
CA THR A 104 13.67 -3.16 -5.18
C THR A 104 13.59 -4.19 -4.06
N ILE A 105 14.74 -4.80 -3.71
CA ILE A 105 14.85 -5.77 -2.62
C ILE A 105 14.28 -5.20 -1.31
N GLU A 106 14.55 -3.92 -1.03
CA GLU A 106 14.03 -3.26 0.16
C GLU A 106 12.49 -3.26 0.21
N LEU A 107 11.82 -2.91 -0.89
CA LEU A 107 10.36 -2.88 -0.92
C LEU A 107 9.74 -4.28 -0.91
N LEU A 108 10.40 -5.26 -1.54
CA LEU A 108 9.99 -6.66 -1.47
C LEU A 108 10.00 -7.15 -0.01
N HIS A 109 11.08 -6.89 0.72
CA HIS A 109 11.17 -7.24 2.14
C HIS A 109 10.12 -6.51 2.99
N LYS A 110 9.95 -5.19 2.83
CA LYS A 110 8.91 -4.44 3.56
C LYS A 110 7.49 -4.95 3.29
N SER A 111 7.21 -5.31 2.04
CA SER A 111 5.92 -5.87 1.66
C SER A 111 5.72 -7.23 2.32
N LYS A 112 6.76 -8.07 2.36
CA LYS A 112 6.75 -9.37 3.03
C LYS A 112 6.51 -9.22 4.54
N ASP A 113 7.14 -8.24 5.19
CA ASP A 113 6.94 -7.98 6.63
C ASP A 113 5.47 -7.69 6.96
N ALA A 114 4.77 -6.90 6.13
CA ALA A 114 3.34 -6.66 6.30
C ALA A 114 2.50 -7.92 6.09
N LEU A 115 2.83 -8.74 5.09
CA LEU A 115 2.15 -10.02 4.87
C LEU A 115 2.35 -10.98 6.05
N LEU A 116 3.57 -11.10 6.58
CA LEU A 116 3.86 -11.93 7.75
C LEU A 116 3.15 -11.41 9.00
N PHE A 117 3.06 -10.09 9.17
CA PHE A 117 2.29 -9.47 10.25
C PHE A 117 0.80 -9.89 10.19
N ILE A 118 0.20 -9.83 8.99
CA ILE A 118 -1.19 -10.27 8.76
C ILE A 118 -1.32 -11.78 8.95
N SER A 119 -0.36 -12.59 8.46
CA SER A 119 -0.36 -14.05 8.60
C SER A 119 -0.39 -14.50 10.05
N ASN A 120 0.34 -13.82 10.93
CA ASN A 120 0.40 -14.14 12.35
C ASN A 120 -0.87 -13.74 13.11
N ARG A 121 -1.81 -13.05 12.45
CA ARG A 121 -3.09 -12.55 12.99
C ARG A 121 -4.22 -12.82 11.99
N LEU A 122 -4.13 -13.88 11.21
CA LEU A 122 -5.03 -14.11 10.09
C LEU A 122 -6.49 -14.26 10.54
N ASP A 123 -6.71 -14.78 11.75
CA ASP A 123 -8.00 -14.84 12.42
C ASP A 123 -8.62 -13.46 12.66
N GLU A 124 -7.81 -12.43 12.90
CA GLU A 124 -8.26 -11.05 13.05
C GLU A 124 -8.50 -10.35 11.69
N PHE A 125 -7.79 -10.77 10.64
CA PHE A 125 -7.81 -10.11 9.33
C PHE A 125 -8.68 -10.81 8.28
N ASN A 126 -9.21 -12.01 8.58
CA ASN A 126 -10.02 -12.81 7.65
C ASN A 126 -11.42 -13.06 8.24
N THR A 127 -12.02 -12.03 8.84
CA THR A 127 -13.30 -12.12 9.56
C THR A 127 -14.52 -11.98 8.64
N ASP A 128 -14.33 -11.44 7.43
CA ASP A 128 -15.42 -11.12 6.50
C ASP A 128 -15.27 -11.85 5.14
N PRO A 129 -15.19 -13.19 5.13
CA PRO A 129 -14.96 -13.96 3.90
C PRO A 129 -16.11 -13.86 2.90
N ASP A 130 -17.33 -13.52 3.34
CA ASP A 130 -18.48 -13.31 2.46
C ASP A 130 -18.35 -12.02 1.62
N ILE A 131 -17.54 -11.06 2.09
CA ILE A 131 -17.33 -9.76 1.41
C ILE A 131 -16.03 -9.80 0.60
N TYR A 132 -14.93 -10.26 1.21
CA TYR A 132 -13.58 -10.17 0.62
C TYR A 132 -13.03 -11.51 0.12
N GLY A 133 -13.80 -12.60 0.27
CA GLY A 133 -13.33 -13.96 0.04
C GLY A 133 -12.40 -14.44 1.15
N ASN A 134 -12.05 -15.73 1.11
CA ASN A 134 -11.02 -16.25 2.02
C ASN A 134 -9.66 -15.66 1.66
N LEU A 135 -9.06 -14.91 2.58
CA LEU A 135 -7.79 -14.22 2.37
C LEU A 135 -6.56 -15.15 2.48
N GLN A 136 -6.69 -16.31 3.12
CA GLN A 136 -5.56 -17.22 3.36
C GLN A 136 -4.84 -17.67 2.07
N PRO A 137 -5.53 -18.12 1.00
CA PRO A 137 -4.86 -18.53 -0.22
C PRO A 137 -4.12 -17.37 -0.90
N ARG A 138 -4.71 -16.17 -0.90
CA ARG A 138 -4.10 -14.95 -1.48
C ARG A 138 -2.84 -14.56 -0.72
N LEU A 139 -2.90 -14.60 0.60
CA LEU A 139 -1.74 -14.34 1.46
C LEU A 139 -0.58 -15.30 1.16
N HIS A 140 -0.83 -16.61 1.12
CA HIS A 140 0.20 -17.60 0.79
C HIS A 140 0.79 -17.39 -0.60
N HIS A 141 -0.06 -17.08 -1.59
CA HIS A 141 0.38 -16.78 -2.95
C HIS A 141 1.31 -15.57 -2.98
N LEU A 142 0.93 -14.47 -2.34
CA LEU A 142 1.72 -13.24 -2.29
C LEU A 142 3.07 -13.42 -1.59
N ILE A 143 3.12 -14.14 -0.47
CA ILE A 143 4.39 -14.45 0.22
C ILE A 143 5.32 -15.25 -0.72
N THR A 144 4.78 -16.27 -1.38
CA THR A 144 5.54 -17.08 -2.34
C THR A 144 6.06 -16.25 -3.52
N LEU A 145 5.25 -15.34 -4.04
CA LEU A 145 5.62 -14.46 -5.14
C LEU A 145 6.76 -13.50 -4.75
N LEU A 146 6.73 -12.96 -3.53
CA LEU A 146 7.80 -12.11 -3.02
C LEU A 146 9.11 -12.91 -2.85
N ASP A 147 9.05 -14.16 -2.38
CA ASP A 147 10.22 -15.01 -2.21
C ASP A 147 10.89 -15.40 -3.54
N GLN A 148 10.15 -15.39 -4.64
CA GLN A 148 10.69 -15.62 -5.98
C GLN A 148 11.35 -14.38 -6.58
N LYS A 149 10.95 -13.18 -6.13
CA LYS A 149 11.42 -11.89 -6.66
C LYS A 149 12.55 -11.27 -5.83
N ALA A 150 12.74 -11.69 -4.58
CA ALA A 150 13.78 -11.20 -3.65
C ALA A 150 15.12 -11.92 -3.86
#